data_AF-A0A3B8QEQ2-F1
#
_entry.id   AF-A0A3B8QEQ2-F1
#
_cell.length_a   1.000
_cell.length_b   1.000
_cell.length_c   1.000
_cell.angle_alpha   90.00
_cell.angle_beta   90.00
_cell.angle_gamma   90.00
#
_symmetry.space_group_name_H-M   'P 1'
#
loop_
_entity.id
_entity.type
_entity.pdbx_description
1 polymer ?
#
loop_
_entity_poly.entity_id
_entity_poly.type
_entity_poly.pdbx_seq_one_letter_code
_entity_poly.pdbx_strand_id
1 'polypeptide(L)' 'MAIYRTLYYTDVSIGVGGRVTIPQGLRDDLRLAAKDSLTVRVEETSDGRRQMVIWRSEEQEEA' A
#
# COMPACT_ATOMS: atom_id res chain seq x y z
N MET A 1 -1.30 -9.13 17.56
CA MET A 1 -0.64 -8.03 16.84
C MET A 1 0.65 -8.57 16.26
N ALA A 2 0.75 -8.68 14.93
CA ALA A 2 1.99 -9.09 14.30
C ALA A 2 2.96 -7.91 14.27
N ILE A 3 4.24 -8.16 14.50
CA ILE A 3 5.30 -7.16 14.35
C ILE A 3 5.72 -7.17 12.88
N TYR A 4 5.37 -6.12 12.16
CA TYR A 4 5.84 -5.90 10.79
C TYR A 4 7.10 -5.06 10.81
N ARG A 5 8.12 -5.47 10.04
CA ARG A 5 9.35 -4.68 9.86
C ARG A 5 9.16 -3.70 8.69
N THR A 6 9.67 -2.48 8.83
CA THR A 6 9.73 -1.52 7.71
C THR A 6 10.81 -1.97 6.73
N LEU A 7 10.40 -2.43 5.56
CA LEU A 7 11.31 -2.80 4.46
C LEU A 7 11.58 -1.63 3.51
N TYR A 8 10.67 -0.67 3.45
CA TYR A 8 10.73 0.44 2.53
C TYR A 8 10.19 1.69 3.22
N TYR A 9 10.90 2.82 3.07
CA TYR A 9 10.52 4.12 3.64
C TYR A 9 10.88 5.23 2.66
N THR A 10 9.87 5.90 2.12
CA THR A 10 10.02 7.09 1.28
C THR A 10 8.80 7.99 1.47
N ASP A 11 8.97 9.26 1.14
CA ASP A 11 7.84 10.18 0.98
C ASP A 11 7.22 10.02 -0.40
N VAL A 12 5.89 10.02 -0.45
CA VAL A 12 5.09 10.08 -1.68
C VAL A 12 4.13 11.27 -1.62
N SER A 13 3.94 11.93 -2.76
CA SER A 13 3.04 13.06 -2.88
C SER A 13 1.75 12.66 -3.59
N ILE A 14 0.64 13.30 -3.22
CA ILE A 14 -0.63 13.15 -3.91
C ILE A 14 -0.60 14.00 -5.18
N GLY A 15 -0.77 13.35 -6.32
CA GLY A 15 -0.81 14.02 -7.62
C GLY A 15 -2.12 14.76 -7.88
N VAL A 16 -2.16 15.50 -8.99
CA VAL A 16 -3.38 16.15 -9.48
C VAL A 16 -4.45 15.09 -9.74
N GLY A 17 -5.61 15.23 -9.08
CA GLY A 17 -6.70 14.26 -9.13
C GLY A 17 -6.70 13.22 -7.99
N GLY A 18 -5.92 13.44 -6.94
CA GLY A 18 -6.06 12.70 -5.67
C GLY A 18 -5.45 11.29 -5.67
N ARG A 19 -4.56 10.98 -6.62
CA ARG A 19 -3.92 9.66 -6.76
C ARG A 19 -2.53 9.66 -6.16
N VAL A 20 -2.15 8.54 -5.56
CA VAL A 20 -0.76 8.25 -5.16
C VAL A 20 -0.14 7.30 -6.17
N THR A 21 1.04 7.64 -6.67
CA THR A 21 1.83 6.75 -7.53
C THR A 21 2.64 5.81 -6.64
N ILE A 22 2.50 4.50 -6.83
CA ILE A 22 3.38 3.51 -6.20
C ILE A 22 4.75 3.55 -6.91
N PRO A 23 5.85 3.90 -6.22
CA PRO A 23 7.17 3.96 -6.84
C PRO A 23 7.61 2.59 -7.39
N GLN A 24 8.42 2.59 -8.44
CA GLN A 24 8.79 1.36 -9.15
C GLN A 24 9.42 0.30 -8.23
N GLY A 25 10.31 0.68 -7.33
CA GLY A 25 10.92 -0.25 -6.38
C GLY A 25 9.90 -1.00 -5.50
N LEU A 26 8.85 -0.32 -5.00
CA LEU A 26 7.81 -1.01 -4.22
C LEU A 26 6.97 -1.92 -5.11
N ARG A 27 6.73 -1.55 -6.37
CA ARG A 27 6.02 -2.43 -7.31
C ARG A 27 6.77 -3.73 -7.51
N ASP A 28 8.09 -3.64 -7.68
CA ASP A 28 8.94 -4.82 -7.87
C ASP A 28 8.96 -5.68 -6.59
N ASP A 29 9.13 -5.07 -5.42
CA ASP A 29 9.17 -5.76 -4.12
C ASP A 29 7.83 -6.45 -3.77
N LEU A 30 6.71 -5.77 -4.02
CA LEU A 30 5.36 -6.27 -3.77
C LEU A 30 4.81 -7.11 -4.94
N ARG A 31 5.59 -7.25 -6.03
CA ARG A 31 5.22 -7.96 -7.28
C ARG A 31 3.89 -7.47 -7.86
N LEU A 32 3.70 -6.15 -7.90
CA LEU A 32 2.49 -5.52 -8.40
C LEU A 32 2.57 -5.29 -9.91
N ALA A 33 1.53 -5.72 -10.62
CA ALA A 33 1.34 -5.51 -12.04
C ALA A 33 0.24 -4.46 -12.32
N ALA A 34 0.16 -4.02 -13.58
CA ALA A 34 -0.97 -3.24 -14.03
C ALA A 34 -2.27 -4.06 -13.86
N LYS A 35 -3.34 -3.40 -13.40
CA LYS A 35 -4.66 -3.99 -13.11
C LYS A 35 -4.74 -4.87 -11.86
N ASP A 36 -3.66 -5.02 -11.08
CA ASP A 36 -3.75 -5.67 -9.77
C ASP A 36 -4.68 -4.88 -8.84
N SER A 37 -5.59 -5.59 -8.18
CA SER A 37 -6.42 -5.06 -7.10
C SER A 37 -5.66 -5.10 -5.78
N LEU A 38 -5.74 -4.00 -5.02
CA LEU A 38 -5.14 -3.86 -3.69
C LEU A 38 -6.23 -3.64 -2.64
N THR A 39 -6.09 -4.32 -1.51
CA THR A 39 -6.90 -4.05 -0.33
C THR A 39 -6.24 -2.95 0.50
N VAL A 40 -7.05 -2.04 1.03
CA VAL A 40 -6.61 -0.93 1.87
C VAL A 40 -7.27 -1.03 3.24
N ARG A 41 -6.49 -0.88 4.31
CA ARG A 41 -6.96 -0.73 5.68
C ARG A 41 -6.39 0.54 6.30
N VAL A 42 -7.21 1.27 7.04
CA VAL A 42 -6.76 2.35 7.91
C VAL A 42 -6.60 1.80 9.32
N GLU A 43 -5.42 1.96 9.88
CA GLU A 43 -5.11 1.57 11.24
C GLU A 43 -4.89 2.82 12.09
N GLU A 44 -5.27 2.77 13.36
CA GLU A 44 -5.04 3.82 14.33
C GLU A 44 -4.17 3.26 15.46
N THR A 45 -3.10 3.98 15.79
CA THR A 45 -2.22 3.66 16.91
C THR A 45 -2.81 4.19 18.21
N SER A 46 -2.30 3.72 19.36
CA SER A 46 -2.79 4.14 20.68
C SER A 46 -2.62 5.64 20.97
N ASP A 47 -1.74 6.33 20.25
CA ASP A 47 -1.53 7.78 20.36
C ASP A 47 -2.36 8.59 19.34
N GLY A 48 -3.26 7.94 18.60
CA GLY A 48 -4.16 8.56 17.64
C GLY A 48 -3.56 8.79 16.26
N ARG A 49 -2.28 8.44 16.01
CA ARG A 49 -1.74 8.47 14.64
C ARG A 49 -2.41 7.41 13.78
N ARG A 50 -2.84 7.82 12.59
CA ARG A 50 -3.45 6.95 11.58
C ARG A 50 -2.44 6.63 10.48
N GLN A 51 -2.48 5.39 10.03
CA GLN A 51 -1.69 4.92 8.90
C GLN A 51 -2.55 4.12 7.93
N MET A 52 -2.16 4.14 6.66
CA MET A 52 -2.76 3.32 5.63
C MET A 52 -1.88 2.10 5.39
N VAL A 53 -2.47 0.91 5.48
CA VAL A 53 -1.83 -0.36 5.12
C VAL A 53 -2.46 -0.86 3.83
N ILE A 54 -1.63 -1.19 2.85
CA ILE A 54 -2.06 -1.65 1.53
C ILE A 54 -1.37 -2.99 1.24
N TRP A 55 -2.11 -3.95 0.72
CA TRP A 55 -1.58 -5.23 0.27
C TRP A 55 -2.36 -5.74 -0.94
N ARG A 56 -1.83 -6.76 -1.61
CA ARG A 56 -2.49 -7.42 -2.75
C ARG A 56 -3.80 -8.04 -2.29
N SER A 57 -4.91 -7.77 -2.99
CA SER A 57 -6.18 -8.40 -2.69
C SER A 57 -6.08 -9.91 -2.89
N GLU A 58 -6.72 -10.70 -2.03
CA GLU A 58 -6.82 -12.16 -2.20
C GLU A 58 -7.82 -12.52 -3.32
N GLU A 59 -8.81 -11.66 -3.54
CA GLU A 59 -9.80 -11.76 -4.61
C GLU A 59 -9.26 -11.13 -5.90
N GLN A 60 -8.26 -11.78 -6.50
CA GLN A 60 -7.90 -11.51 -7.89
C GLN A 60 -8.61 -12.55 -8.75
N GLU A 61 -9.84 -12.25 -9.17
CA GLU A 61 -10.46 -13.02 -10.25
C GLU A 61 -9.54 -12.97 -11.48
N GLU A 62 -9.07 -14.13 -11.93
CA GLU A 62 -8.43 -14.30 -13.21
C GLU A 62 -9.43 -13.91 -14.30
N ALA A 63 -9.26 -12.71 -14.87
CA ALA A 63 -10.03 -12.22 -16.01
C ALA A 63 -9.28 -12.43 -17.32
#